data_AF-A0A9P5QRR0-F1
#
_entry.id   AF-A0A9P5QRR0-F1
#
_cell.length_a   1.000
_cell.length_b   1.000
_cell.length_c   1.000
_cell.angle_alpha   90.00
_cell.angle_beta   90.00
_cell.angle_gamma   90.00
#
_symmetry.space_group_name_H-M   'P 1'
#
loop_
_entity.id
_entity.type
_entity.pdbx_description
1 polymer ?
#
loop_
_entity_poly.entity_id
_entity_poly.type
_entity_poly.pdbx_seq_one_letter_code
_entity_poly.pdbx_strand_id
1 'polypeptide(L)'
;MRGHYTPEMNTLQLRLSQFEQLMEETVPLIYKHLRNQGIRSTMYASQWFMTLFAYKFPLDLVFRVFDIILVEGIESILRFSIALLKANHDKILSLDFEVLVEYLKDGLFEYYMNNASLFIQDAYNVKVTPRKLAQYAQKHQANIQRQQAELAAEESLKESNKQLTSQVQRLESSMSQLNKEHVDLAKELITRKIEMAQLQDHNDVLTQKVSDLTKIVDSQAKEVELQYKGEIEDVLRKNMEILKKNEQLEDQLSYMESLLVETKMKYAESEIERDGLSRKLSDMRKALGVA
;
A
#
# COMPACT_ATOMS: atom_id res chain seq x y z
N MET A 1 56.61 -21.71 -7.19
CA MET A 1 55.86 -22.46 -8.24
C MET A 1 54.46 -22.88 -7.82
N ARG A 2 54.24 -23.63 -6.72
CA ARG A 2 52.90 -24.20 -6.36
C ARG A 2 51.71 -23.23 -6.47
N GLY A 3 51.86 -21.99 -6.03
CA GLY A 3 50.79 -20.98 -6.11
C GLY A 3 50.29 -20.65 -7.53
N HIS A 4 51.07 -20.91 -8.58
CA HIS A 4 50.67 -20.69 -9.98
C HIS A 4 49.61 -21.68 -10.46
N TYR A 5 49.53 -22.85 -9.81
CA TYR A 5 48.63 -23.96 -10.18
C TYR A 5 47.47 -24.13 -9.20
N THR A 6 47.21 -23.12 -8.37
CA THR A 6 45.99 -23.07 -7.55
C THR A 6 44.76 -22.91 -8.45
N PRO A 7 43.57 -23.39 -8.05
CA PRO A 7 42.35 -23.25 -8.85
C PRO A 7 42.07 -21.80 -9.26
N GLU A 8 42.36 -20.84 -8.38
CA GLU A 8 42.17 -19.41 -8.60
C GLU A 8 43.34 -18.77 -9.37
N MET A 9 44.46 -19.48 -9.52
CA MET A 9 45.69 -19.02 -10.18
C MET A 9 46.21 -17.66 -9.66
N ASN A 10 45.95 -17.32 -8.40
CA ASN A 10 46.23 -16.00 -7.83
C ASN A 10 47.70 -15.58 -7.98
N THR A 11 48.65 -16.52 -7.81
CA THR A 11 50.08 -16.20 -7.97
C THR A 11 50.45 -15.94 -9.42
N LEU A 12 49.85 -16.67 -10.37
CA LEU A 12 50.07 -16.45 -11.80
C LEU A 12 49.51 -15.08 -12.20
N GLN A 13 48.29 -14.75 -11.78
CA GLN A 13 47.67 -13.46 -12.05
C GLN A 13 48.50 -12.30 -11.50
N LEU A 14 49.04 -12.44 -10.29
CA LEU A 14 49.99 -11.48 -9.71
C LEU A 14 51.24 -11.33 -10.58
N ARG A 15 51.86 -12.43 -11.01
CA ARG A 15 53.09 -12.40 -11.83
C ARG A 15 52.83 -11.77 -13.21
N LEU A 16 51.70 -12.08 -13.85
CA LEU A 16 51.27 -11.45 -15.09
C LEU A 16 51.01 -9.94 -14.90
N SER A 17 50.39 -9.56 -13.78
CA SER A 17 50.20 -8.14 -13.46
C SER A 17 51.53 -7.41 -13.23
N GLN A 18 52.49 -8.04 -12.55
CA GLN A 18 53.84 -7.49 -12.37
C GLN A 18 54.58 -7.37 -13.71
N PHE A 19 54.42 -8.35 -14.59
CA PHE A 19 54.97 -8.33 -15.94
C PHE A 19 54.40 -7.18 -16.77
N GLU A 20 53.09 -6.96 -16.75
CA GLU A 20 52.46 -5.84 -17.46
C GLU A 20 52.96 -4.48 -16.94
N GLN A 21 53.11 -4.32 -15.63
CA GLN A 21 53.66 -3.08 -15.06
C GLN A 21 55.13 -2.87 -15.45
N LEU A 22 55.94 -3.93 -15.44
CA LEU A 22 57.34 -3.87 -15.91
C LEU A 22 57.40 -3.55 -17.40
N MET A 23 56.50 -4.10 -18.22
CA MET A 23 56.42 -3.83 -19.65
C MET A 23 56.07 -2.37 -19.92
N GLU A 24 55.09 -1.84 -19.21
CA GLU A 24 54.69 -0.42 -19.28
C GLU A 24 55.88 0.52 -18.98
N GLU A 25 56.71 0.18 -18.00
CA GLU A 25 57.90 0.99 -17.66
C GLU A 25 59.09 0.81 -18.62
N THR A 26 59.32 -0.42 -19.12
CA THR A 26 60.56 -0.76 -19.82
C THR A 26 60.44 -0.76 -21.34
N VAL A 27 59.26 -1.08 -21.87
CA VAL A 27 58.95 -1.12 -23.31
C VAL A 27 57.56 -0.50 -23.57
N PRO A 28 57.38 0.80 -23.26
CA PRO A 28 56.05 1.45 -23.27
C PRO A 28 55.38 1.42 -24.66
N LEU A 29 56.16 1.44 -25.74
CA LEU A 29 55.63 1.36 -27.11
C LEU A 29 54.97 0.01 -27.38
N ILE A 30 55.63 -1.09 -26.98
CA ILE A 30 55.07 -2.45 -27.06
C ILE A 30 53.82 -2.53 -26.18
N TYR A 31 53.91 -2.07 -24.92
CA TYR A 31 52.77 -2.09 -24.01
C TYR A 31 51.54 -1.40 -24.63
N LYS A 32 51.72 -0.18 -25.18
CA LYS A 32 50.65 0.57 -25.82
C LYS A 32 50.12 -0.13 -27.08
N HIS A 33 51.00 -0.70 -27.90
CA HIS A 33 50.60 -1.47 -29.10
C HIS A 33 49.73 -2.67 -28.72
N LEU A 34 50.17 -3.48 -27.77
CA LEU A 34 49.40 -4.64 -27.29
C LEU A 34 48.04 -4.22 -26.71
N ARG A 35 47.99 -3.12 -25.94
CA ARG A 35 46.74 -2.57 -25.40
C ARG A 35 45.78 -2.10 -26.49
N ASN A 36 46.29 -1.38 -27.49
CA ASN A 36 45.48 -0.92 -28.62
C ASN A 36 44.94 -2.07 -29.46
N GLN A 37 45.71 -3.15 -29.61
CA GLN A 37 45.30 -4.38 -30.27
C GLN A 37 44.40 -5.28 -29.40
N GLY A 38 44.11 -4.89 -28.14
CA GLY A 38 43.30 -5.70 -27.23
C GLY A 38 43.98 -6.99 -26.73
N ILE A 39 45.30 -7.12 -26.90
CA ILE A 39 46.07 -8.29 -26.50
C ILE A 39 46.41 -8.21 -25.02
N ARG A 40 45.95 -9.22 -24.25
CA ARG A 40 46.25 -9.35 -22.82
C ARG A 40 47.44 -10.28 -22.60
N SER A 41 48.25 -10.02 -21.57
CA SER A 41 49.39 -10.89 -21.23
C SER A 41 48.97 -12.34 -20.98
N THR A 42 47.76 -12.57 -20.48
CA THR A 42 47.17 -13.90 -20.27
C THR A 42 47.06 -14.74 -21.55
N MET A 43 47.00 -14.11 -22.73
CA MET A 43 46.82 -14.79 -24.02
C MET A 43 48.10 -15.47 -24.53
N TYR A 44 49.29 -14.98 -24.15
CA TYR A 44 50.57 -15.49 -24.66
C TYR A 44 51.57 -15.81 -23.54
N ALA A 45 51.58 -15.05 -22.45
CA ALA A 45 52.60 -15.17 -21.42
C ALA A 45 52.26 -16.20 -20.33
N SER A 46 50.99 -16.59 -20.15
CA SER A 46 50.58 -17.57 -19.13
C SER A 46 51.44 -18.83 -19.18
N GLN A 47 51.70 -19.34 -20.38
CA GLN A 47 52.51 -20.54 -20.57
C GLN A 47 53.98 -20.33 -20.20
N TRP A 48 54.54 -19.14 -20.44
CA TRP A 48 55.92 -18.82 -20.04
C TRP A 48 56.09 -18.99 -18.54
N PHE A 49 55.20 -18.38 -17.74
CA PHE A 49 55.27 -18.42 -16.28
C PHE A 49 54.94 -19.80 -15.71
N MET A 50 53.99 -20.52 -16.33
CA MET A 50 53.62 -21.86 -15.88
C MET A 50 54.73 -22.87 -16.20
N THR A 51 55.32 -22.82 -17.38
CA THR A 51 56.29 -23.84 -17.82
C THR A 51 57.73 -23.41 -17.66
N LEU A 52 57.98 -22.20 -17.14
CA LEU A 52 59.31 -21.58 -17.08
C LEU A 52 60.03 -21.61 -18.45
N PHE A 53 59.26 -21.32 -19.51
CA PHE A 53 59.66 -21.43 -20.93
C PHE A 53 59.94 -22.84 -21.46
N ALA A 54 59.89 -23.90 -20.64
CA ALA A 54 60.30 -25.25 -21.03
C ALA A 54 59.43 -25.92 -22.11
N TYR A 55 58.27 -25.36 -22.46
CA TYR A 55 57.35 -25.99 -23.42
C TYR A 55 57.75 -25.82 -24.88
N LYS A 56 58.22 -24.62 -25.28
CA LYS A 56 58.51 -24.28 -26.70
C LYS A 56 59.94 -23.84 -26.96
N PHE A 57 60.68 -23.47 -25.91
CA PHE A 57 62.00 -22.91 -26.08
C PHE A 57 63.04 -24.03 -26.26
N PRO A 58 64.09 -23.80 -27.07
CA PRO A 58 65.24 -24.69 -27.14
C PRO A 58 65.80 -25.01 -25.76
N LEU A 59 66.14 -26.28 -25.54
CA LEU A 59 66.52 -26.78 -24.22
C LEU A 59 67.73 -26.05 -23.63
N ASP A 60 68.69 -25.65 -24.47
CA ASP A 60 69.86 -24.88 -24.08
C ASP A 60 69.49 -23.52 -23.46
N LEU A 61 68.46 -22.84 -23.99
CA LEU A 61 67.96 -21.59 -23.40
C LEU A 61 67.24 -21.86 -22.08
N VAL A 62 66.42 -22.92 -22.05
CA VAL A 62 65.65 -23.31 -20.87
C VAL A 62 66.57 -23.62 -19.70
N PHE A 63 67.64 -24.38 -19.91
CA PHE A 63 68.61 -24.69 -18.84
C PHE A 63 69.26 -23.45 -18.27
N ARG A 64 69.65 -22.48 -19.10
CA ARG A 64 70.20 -21.21 -18.62
C ARG A 64 69.21 -20.40 -17.80
N VAL A 65 67.94 -20.38 -18.21
CA VAL A 65 66.87 -19.73 -17.43
C VAL A 65 66.67 -20.46 -16.08
N PHE A 66 66.72 -21.79 -16.08
CA PHE A 66 66.56 -22.60 -14.88
C PHE A 66 67.71 -22.37 -13.89
N ASP A 67 68.96 -22.32 -14.35
CA ASP A 67 70.12 -22.02 -13.51
C ASP A 67 69.90 -20.71 -12.73
N ILE A 68 69.44 -19.66 -13.41
CA ILE A 68 69.17 -18.36 -12.77
C ILE A 68 67.95 -18.42 -11.86
N ILE A 69 66.87 -19.12 -12.25
CA ILE A 69 65.68 -19.26 -11.40
C ILE A 69 66.01 -20.02 -10.11
N LEU A 70 66.87 -21.04 -10.17
CA LEU A 70 67.27 -21.83 -9.01
C LEU A 70 68.17 -21.02 -8.06
N VAL A 71 69.01 -20.12 -8.59
CA VAL A 71 69.92 -19.29 -7.78
C VAL A 71 69.22 -18.04 -7.23
N GLU A 72 68.48 -17.32 -8.06
CA GLU A 72 67.93 -15.99 -7.73
C GLU A 72 66.43 -15.99 -7.46
N GLY A 73 65.74 -17.12 -7.68
CA GLY A 73 64.31 -17.27 -7.45
C GLY A 73 63.46 -17.14 -8.72
N ILE A 74 62.18 -17.49 -8.59
CA ILE A 74 61.24 -17.54 -9.71
C ILE A 74 60.98 -16.17 -10.33
N GLU A 75 61.06 -15.08 -9.56
CA GLU A 75 60.85 -13.70 -10.00
C GLU A 75 61.77 -13.31 -11.16
N SER A 76 62.93 -13.97 -11.26
CA SER A 76 63.87 -13.88 -12.36
C SER A 76 63.21 -14.01 -13.72
N ILE A 77 62.17 -14.82 -13.83
CA ILE A 77 61.44 -15.05 -15.08
C ILE A 77 60.89 -13.76 -15.70
N LEU A 78 60.54 -12.76 -14.87
CA LEU A 78 60.04 -11.46 -15.34
C LEU A 78 61.08 -10.73 -16.18
N ARG A 79 62.36 -10.83 -15.80
CA ARG A 79 63.47 -10.18 -16.49
C ARG A 79 63.70 -10.80 -17.87
N PHE A 80 63.59 -12.13 -17.95
CA PHE A 80 63.66 -12.89 -19.21
C PHE A 80 62.48 -12.56 -20.14
N SER A 81 61.26 -12.49 -19.60
CA SER A 81 60.08 -12.10 -20.38
C SER A 81 60.22 -10.70 -20.99
N ILE A 82 60.78 -9.73 -20.26
CA ILE A 82 61.01 -8.38 -20.80
C ILE A 82 62.15 -8.38 -21.83
N ALA A 83 63.23 -9.15 -21.61
CA ALA A 83 64.32 -9.27 -22.57
C ALA A 83 63.85 -9.86 -23.92
N LEU A 84 62.91 -10.81 -23.91
CA LEU A 84 62.27 -11.32 -25.12
C LEU A 84 61.52 -10.23 -25.89
N LEU A 85 60.76 -9.38 -25.20
CA LEU A 85 60.04 -8.28 -25.84
C LEU A 85 60.99 -7.21 -26.39
N LYS A 86 62.05 -6.87 -25.64
CA LYS A 86 63.04 -5.87 -26.06
C LYS A 86 63.78 -6.30 -27.32
N ALA A 87 64.20 -7.56 -27.39
CA ALA A 87 64.91 -8.09 -28.56
C ALA A 87 64.06 -8.12 -29.83
N ASN A 88 62.75 -8.34 -29.69
CA ASN A 88 61.81 -8.45 -30.80
C ASN A 88 60.98 -7.17 -31.02
N HIS A 89 61.45 -6.03 -30.52
CA HIS A 89 60.68 -4.78 -30.44
C HIS A 89 60.07 -4.36 -31.80
N ASP A 90 60.90 -4.20 -32.82
CA ASP A 90 60.45 -3.69 -34.12
C ASP A 90 59.52 -4.69 -34.83
N LYS A 91 59.80 -5.99 -34.66
CA LYS A 91 58.95 -7.05 -35.21
C LYS A 91 57.58 -7.02 -34.57
N ILE A 92 57.50 -6.92 -33.24
CA ILE A 92 56.22 -6.84 -32.51
C ILE A 92 55.39 -5.64 -32.97
N LEU A 93 56.00 -4.47 -33.12
CA LEU A 93 55.30 -3.25 -33.55
C LEU A 93 54.82 -3.29 -35.00
N SER A 94 55.43 -4.14 -35.85
CA SER A 94 55.05 -4.29 -37.25
C SER A 94 53.89 -5.27 -37.49
N LEU A 95 53.46 -6.02 -36.48
CA LEU A 95 52.46 -7.08 -36.62
C LEU A 95 51.07 -6.65 -36.13
N ASP A 96 50.05 -7.13 -36.82
CA ASP A 96 48.63 -7.00 -36.45
C ASP A 96 48.16 -8.15 -35.55
N PHE A 97 46.99 -8.01 -34.93
CA PHE A 97 46.48 -8.88 -33.87
C PHE A 97 46.74 -10.39 -34.04
N GLU A 98 46.28 -11.01 -35.13
CA GLU A 98 46.32 -12.47 -35.30
C GLU A 98 47.75 -13.00 -35.38
N VAL A 99 48.55 -12.43 -36.29
CA VAL A 99 49.96 -12.80 -36.50
C VAL A 99 50.80 -12.43 -35.28
N LEU A 100 50.48 -11.32 -34.60
CA LEU A 100 51.17 -10.89 -33.40
C LEU A 100 50.97 -11.86 -32.23
N VAL A 101 49.74 -12.36 -32.02
CA VAL A 101 49.47 -13.32 -30.94
C VAL A 101 50.22 -14.64 -31.20
N GLU A 102 50.27 -15.11 -32.45
CA GLU A 102 51.05 -16.29 -32.83
C GLU A 102 52.55 -16.05 -32.61
N TYR A 103 53.06 -14.92 -33.09
CA TYR A 103 54.47 -14.56 -32.95
C TYR A 103 54.91 -14.41 -31.48
N LEU A 104 54.07 -13.83 -30.62
CA LEU A 104 54.33 -13.76 -29.19
C LEU A 104 54.42 -15.16 -28.55
N LYS A 105 53.67 -16.15 -29.03
CA LYS A 105 53.69 -17.50 -28.48
C LYS A 105 54.90 -18.31 -28.94
N ASP A 106 55.17 -18.29 -30.25
CA ASP A 106 56.08 -19.24 -30.89
C ASP A 106 57.30 -18.60 -31.56
N GLY A 107 57.34 -17.28 -31.78
CA GLY A 107 58.41 -16.63 -32.56
C GLY A 107 59.49 -15.90 -31.75
N LEU A 108 59.22 -15.53 -30.50
CA LEU A 108 60.12 -14.65 -29.72
C LEU A 108 61.50 -15.27 -29.43
N PHE A 109 61.60 -16.59 -29.33
CA PHE A 109 62.85 -17.27 -29.00
C PHE A 109 63.80 -17.40 -30.19
N GLU A 110 63.31 -17.24 -31.41
CA GLU A 110 64.12 -17.38 -32.64
C GLU A 110 65.33 -16.45 -32.62
N TYR A 111 65.17 -15.24 -32.08
CA TYR A 111 66.25 -14.25 -31.90
C TYR A 111 67.44 -14.80 -31.10
N TYR A 112 67.19 -15.67 -30.12
CA TYR A 112 68.22 -16.19 -29.20
C TYR A 112 68.66 -17.63 -29.52
N MET A 113 68.12 -18.29 -30.55
CA MET A 113 68.37 -19.72 -30.82
C MET A 113 69.85 -20.09 -30.89
N ASN A 114 70.70 -19.19 -31.43
CA ASN A 114 72.13 -19.45 -31.61
C ASN A 114 73.00 -18.80 -30.52
N ASN A 115 72.41 -18.10 -29.55
CA ASN A 115 73.18 -17.36 -28.55
C ASN A 115 72.47 -17.27 -27.19
N ALA A 116 72.54 -18.36 -26.43
CA ALA A 116 72.00 -18.41 -25.07
C ALA A 116 72.68 -17.42 -24.12
N SER A 117 73.97 -17.14 -24.30
CA SER A 117 74.71 -16.18 -23.48
C SER A 117 74.17 -14.76 -23.63
N LEU A 118 73.79 -14.37 -24.85
CA LEU A 118 73.14 -13.08 -25.12
C LEU A 118 71.79 -12.97 -24.40
N PHE A 119 71.00 -14.05 -24.39
CA PHE A 119 69.71 -14.05 -23.68
C PHE A 119 69.87 -13.76 -22.18
N ILE A 120 70.88 -14.38 -21.56
CA ILE A 120 71.21 -14.15 -20.15
C ILE A 120 71.69 -12.70 -19.95
N GLN A 121 72.58 -12.20 -20.80
CA GLN A 121 73.07 -10.84 -20.72
C GLN A 121 71.94 -9.80 -20.83
N ASP A 122 71.05 -9.95 -21.80
CA ASP A 122 69.92 -9.05 -22.00
C ASP A 122 68.91 -9.12 -20.86
N ALA A 123 68.72 -10.31 -20.28
CA ALA A 123 67.91 -10.51 -19.07
C ALA A 123 68.50 -9.75 -17.87
N TYR A 124 69.83 -9.78 -17.65
CA TYR A 124 70.48 -9.01 -16.57
C TYR A 124 70.43 -7.50 -16.79
N ASN A 125 70.32 -7.03 -18.04
CA ASN A 125 70.14 -5.61 -18.35
C ASN A 125 68.73 -5.10 -17.94
N VAL A 126 67.77 -5.99 -17.67
CA VAL A 126 66.45 -5.63 -17.17
C VAL A 126 66.49 -5.51 -15.64
N LYS A 127 66.44 -4.26 -15.14
CA LYS A 127 66.49 -3.96 -13.70
C LYS A 127 65.16 -4.27 -13.01
N VAL A 128 65.02 -5.49 -12.49
CA VAL A 128 63.91 -5.89 -11.62
C VAL A 128 64.39 -5.90 -10.17
N THR A 129 63.85 -5.00 -9.34
CA THR A 129 64.20 -4.96 -7.91
C THR A 129 63.06 -5.53 -7.05
N PRO A 130 63.35 -6.18 -5.91
CA PRO A 130 62.32 -6.69 -5.00
C PRO A 130 61.36 -5.60 -4.53
N ARG A 131 61.85 -4.37 -4.32
CA ARG A 131 61.03 -3.21 -3.94
C ARG A 131 59.99 -2.87 -5.00
N LYS A 132 60.35 -2.85 -6.28
CA LYS A 132 59.40 -2.63 -7.38
C LYS A 132 58.35 -3.73 -7.44
N LEU A 133 58.76 -4.98 -7.32
CA LEU A 133 57.83 -6.12 -7.34
C LEU A 133 56.82 -6.07 -6.18
N ALA A 134 57.26 -5.65 -4.99
CA ALA A 134 56.38 -5.45 -3.84
C ALA A 134 55.37 -4.31 -4.09
N GLN A 135 55.81 -3.19 -4.69
CA GLN A 135 54.90 -2.10 -5.07
C GLN A 135 53.85 -2.54 -6.08
N TYR A 136 54.24 -3.29 -7.11
CA TYR A 136 53.28 -3.84 -8.07
C TYR A 136 52.32 -4.85 -7.45
N ALA A 137 52.80 -5.67 -6.50
CA ALA A 137 51.94 -6.60 -5.76
C ALA A 137 50.90 -5.85 -4.93
N GLN A 138 51.30 -4.77 -4.25
CA GLN A 138 50.37 -3.91 -3.51
C GLN A 138 49.34 -3.26 -4.44
N LYS A 139 49.77 -2.74 -5.60
CA LYS A 139 48.87 -2.16 -6.61
C LYS A 139 47.88 -3.20 -7.14
N HIS A 140 48.34 -4.41 -7.44
CA HIS A 140 47.49 -5.52 -7.87
C HIS A 140 46.44 -5.89 -6.82
N GLN A 141 46.86 -6.01 -5.55
CA GLN A 141 45.95 -6.30 -4.43
C GLN A 141 44.90 -5.19 -4.25
N ALA A 142 45.32 -3.92 -4.34
CA ALA A 142 44.41 -2.78 -4.25
C ALA A 142 43.39 -2.77 -5.40
N ASN A 143 43.81 -3.11 -6.63
CA ASN A 143 42.92 -3.22 -7.77
C ASN A 143 41.90 -4.36 -7.61
N ILE A 144 42.32 -5.53 -7.12
CA ILE A 144 41.40 -6.65 -6.84
C ILE A 144 40.38 -6.24 -5.77
N GLN A 145 40.83 -5.65 -4.66
CA GLN A 145 39.94 -5.20 -3.59
C GLN A 145 38.95 -4.14 -4.09
N ARG A 146 39.42 -3.19 -4.89
CA ARG A 146 38.55 -2.19 -5.52
C ARG A 146 37.50 -2.83 -6.41
N GLN A 147 37.89 -3.77 -7.27
CA GLN A 147 36.95 -4.46 -8.16
C GLN A 147 35.93 -5.29 -7.38
N GLN A 148 36.35 -5.95 -6.30
CA GLN A 148 35.44 -6.67 -5.40
C GLN A 148 34.46 -5.73 -4.68
N ALA A 149 34.94 -4.57 -4.22
CA ALA A 149 34.09 -3.56 -3.59
C ALA A 149 33.09 -2.95 -4.59
N GLU A 150 33.52 -2.69 -5.83
CA GLU A 150 32.65 -2.22 -6.91
C GLU A 150 31.56 -3.26 -7.25
N LEU A 151 31.89 -4.54 -7.36
CA LEU A 151 30.92 -5.62 -7.58
C LEU A 151 29.92 -5.75 -6.41
N ALA A 152 30.40 -5.71 -5.17
CA ALA A 152 29.53 -5.78 -3.98
C ALA A 152 28.58 -4.57 -3.90
N ALA A 153 29.06 -3.37 -4.25
CA ALA A 153 28.23 -2.17 -4.33
C ALA A 153 27.18 -2.29 -5.44
N GLU A 154 27.53 -2.84 -6.61
CA GLU A 154 26.60 -3.09 -7.71
C GLU A 154 25.50 -4.08 -7.31
N GLU A 155 25.85 -5.16 -6.60
CA GLU A 155 24.87 -6.13 -6.08
C GLU A 155 23.91 -5.49 -5.08
N SER A 156 24.41 -4.68 -4.14
CA SER A 156 23.58 -3.95 -3.18
C SER A 156 22.63 -2.96 -3.88
N LEU A 157 23.11 -2.25 -4.90
CA LEU A 157 22.27 -1.35 -5.71
C LEU A 157 21.20 -2.11 -6.49
N LYS A 158 21.51 -3.28 -7.06
CA LYS A 158 20.53 -4.14 -7.74
C LYS A 158 19.44 -4.62 -6.77
N GLU A 159 19.82 -4.99 -5.55
CA GLU A 159 18.85 -5.41 -4.53
C GLU A 159 17.94 -4.25 -4.11
N SER A 160 18.50 -3.06 -3.85
CA SER A 160 17.72 -1.86 -3.53
C SER A 160 16.75 -1.48 -4.66
N ASN A 161 17.21 -1.49 -5.91
CA ASN A 161 16.36 -1.21 -7.07
C ASN A 161 15.22 -2.23 -7.21
N LYS A 162 15.47 -3.51 -6.94
CA LYS A 162 14.43 -4.55 -6.92
C LYS A 162 13.39 -4.30 -5.83
N GLN A 163 13.82 -3.89 -4.65
CA GLN A 163 12.91 -3.53 -3.55
C GLN A 163 12.07 -2.29 -3.89
N LEU A 164 12.70 -1.24 -4.41
CA LEU A 164 12.00 -0.01 -4.84
C LEU A 164 10.99 -0.30 -5.96
N THR A 165 11.37 -1.11 -6.95
CA THR A 165 10.45 -1.53 -8.03
C THR A 165 9.22 -2.25 -7.46
N SER A 166 9.43 -3.14 -6.48
CA SER A 166 8.33 -3.85 -5.81
C SER A 166 7.45 -2.91 -4.99
N GLN A 167 8.01 -1.87 -4.37
CA GLN A 167 7.24 -0.84 -3.66
C GLN A 167 6.40 -0.01 -4.63
N VAL A 168 6.98 0.42 -5.75
CA VAL A 168 6.28 1.17 -6.80
C VAL A 168 5.08 0.37 -7.29
N GLN A 169 5.26 -0.91 -7.65
CA GLN A 169 4.16 -1.77 -8.09
C GLN A 169 3.04 -1.91 -7.04
N ARG A 170 3.39 -2.02 -5.75
CA ARG A 170 2.40 -2.08 -4.66
C ARG A 170 1.63 -0.76 -4.54
N LEU A 171 2.34 0.37 -4.59
CA LEU A 171 1.72 1.70 -4.51
C LEU A 171 0.82 1.96 -5.71
N GLU A 172 1.25 1.62 -6.92
CA GLU A 172 0.44 1.73 -8.13
C GLU A 172 -0.84 0.87 -8.05
N SER A 173 -0.73 -0.36 -7.54
CA SER A 173 -1.87 -1.24 -7.33
C SER A 173 -2.85 -0.66 -6.30
N SER A 174 -2.35 -0.16 -5.17
CA SER A 174 -3.17 0.48 -4.14
C SER A 174 -3.83 1.76 -4.66
N MET A 175 -3.12 2.57 -5.42
CA MET A 175 -3.65 3.80 -6.03
C MET A 175 -4.75 3.49 -7.04
N SER A 176 -4.57 2.45 -7.85
CA SER A 176 -5.58 1.98 -8.81
C SER A 176 -6.85 1.51 -8.10
N GLN A 177 -6.71 0.74 -7.02
CA GLN A 177 -7.84 0.30 -6.21
C GLN A 177 -8.58 1.48 -5.57
N LEU A 178 -7.84 2.40 -4.95
CA LEU A 178 -8.41 3.59 -4.32
C LEU A 178 -9.15 4.47 -5.34
N ASN A 179 -8.59 4.65 -6.54
CA ASN A 179 -9.25 5.37 -7.62
C ASN A 179 -10.56 4.70 -8.04
N LYS A 180 -10.62 3.37 -8.08
CA LYS A 180 -11.85 2.63 -8.38
C LYS A 180 -12.91 2.85 -7.30
N GLU A 181 -12.53 2.74 -6.03
CA GLU A 181 -13.42 2.98 -4.89
C GLU A 181 -13.96 4.42 -4.90
N HIS A 182 -13.12 5.42 -5.20
CA HIS A 182 -13.55 6.81 -5.33
C HIS A 182 -14.57 7.00 -6.46
N VAL A 183 -14.36 6.38 -7.61
CA VAL A 183 -15.30 6.46 -8.74
C VAL A 183 -16.64 5.82 -8.38
N ASP A 184 -16.62 4.69 -7.68
CA ASP A 184 -17.85 3.98 -7.30
C ASP A 184 -18.62 4.74 -6.20
N LEU A 185 -17.94 5.31 -5.21
CA LEU A 185 -18.55 6.21 -4.21
C LEU A 185 -19.14 7.47 -4.86
N ALA A 186 -18.46 8.06 -5.83
CA ALA A 186 -18.98 9.22 -6.55
C ALA A 186 -20.27 8.88 -7.33
N LYS A 187 -20.33 7.70 -7.96
CA LYS A 187 -21.57 7.21 -8.60
C LYS A 187 -22.68 7.01 -7.58
N GLU A 188 -22.39 6.37 -6.45
CA GLU A 188 -23.41 6.14 -5.41
C GLU A 188 -23.94 7.46 -4.84
N LEU A 189 -23.07 8.43 -4.58
CA LEU A 189 -23.47 9.78 -4.14
C LEU A 189 -24.40 10.47 -5.15
N ILE A 190 -24.11 10.37 -6.45
CA ILE A 190 -24.97 10.93 -7.50
C ILE A 190 -26.34 10.24 -7.47
N THR A 191 -26.38 8.91 -7.42
CA THR A 191 -27.64 8.15 -7.34
C THR A 191 -28.45 8.53 -6.11
N ARG A 192 -27.83 8.56 -4.93
CA ARG A 192 -28.48 8.97 -3.68
C ARG A 192 -29.01 10.39 -3.73
N LYS A 193 -28.27 11.31 -4.36
CA LYS A 193 -28.72 12.70 -4.53
C LYS A 193 -29.95 12.80 -5.43
N ILE A 194 -30.03 11.98 -6.48
CA ILE A 194 -31.22 11.90 -7.35
C ILE A 194 -32.41 11.31 -6.58
N GLU A 195 -32.22 10.20 -5.85
CA GLU A 195 -33.27 9.60 -5.00
C GLU A 195 -33.80 10.58 -3.95
N MET A 196 -32.89 11.32 -3.31
CA MET A 196 -33.26 12.32 -2.29
C MET A 196 -34.09 13.45 -2.90
N ALA A 197 -33.76 13.92 -4.11
CA ALA A 197 -34.56 14.91 -4.82
C ALA A 197 -35.97 14.37 -5.15
N GLN A 198 -36.07 13.13 -5.63
CA GLN A 198 -37.36 12.49 -5.91
C GLN A 198 -38.22 12.33 -4.66
N LEU A 199 -37.62 11.93 -3.53
CA LEU A 199 -38.31 11.82 -2.25
C LEU A 199 -38.73 13.19 -1.72
N GLN A 200 -37.92 14.24 -1.93
CA GLN A 200 -38.27 15.60 -1.58
C GLN A 200 -39.49 16.08 -2.38
N ASP A 201 -39.48 15.90 -3.70
CA ASP A 201 -40.62 16.23 -4.56
C ASP A 201 -41.90 15.49 -4.10
N HIS A 202 -41.77 14.21 -3.73
CA HIS A 202 -42.89 13.43 -3.20
C HIS A 202 -43.40 13.97 -1.86
N ASN A 203 -42.50 14.32 -0.93
CA ASN A 203 -42.85 14.94 0.34
C ASN A 203 -43.55 16.29 0.14
N ASP A 204 -43.10 17.10 -0.81
CA ASP A 204 -43.74 18.38 -1.12
C ASP A 204 -45.16 18.18 -1.65
N VAL A 205 -45.37 17.20 -2.54
CA VAL A 205 -46.72 16.81 -3.03
C VAL A 205 -47.61 16.30 -1.90
N LEU A 206 -47.10 15.43 -1.02
CA LEU A 206 -47.85 14.94 0.13
C LEU A 206 -48.21 16.07 1.09
N THR A 207 -47.27 16.97 1.37
CA THR A 207 -47.49 18.15 2.21
C THR A 207 -48.59 19.04 1.63
N GLN A 208 -48.57 19.25 0.30
CA GLN A 208 -49.62 19.99 -0.39
C GLN A 208 -50.99 19.28 -0.27
N LYS A 209 -51.05 17.96 -0.49
CA LYS A 209 -52.28 17.17 -0.33
C LYS A 209 -52.83 17.23 1.10
N VAL A 210 -51.96 17.11 2.11
CA VAL A 210 -52.36 17.24 3.51
C VAL A 210 -52.94 18.63 3.77
N SER A 211 -52.27 19.69 3.31
CA SER A 211 -52.76 21.06 3.44
C SER A 211 -54.15 21.25 2.80
N ASP A 212 -54.35 20.74 1.59
CA ASP A 212 -55.62 20.88 0.88
C ASP A 212 -56.74 20.05 1.52
N LEU A 213 -56.44 18.83 2.00
CA LEU A 213 -57.39 18.03 2.77
C LEU A 213 -57.75 18.71 4.11
N THR A 214 -56.78 19.31 4.82
CA THR A 214 -57.06 20.08 6.04
C THR A 214 -58.01 21.24 5.75
N LYS A 215 -57.80 21.98 4.66
CA LYS A 215 -58.73 23.06 4.24
C LYS A 215 -60.12 22.53 3.94
N ILE A 216 -60.23 21.39 3.25
CA ILE A 216 -61.52 20.76 2.94
C ILE A 216 -62.23 20.35 4.23
N VAL A 217 -61.54 19.66 5.14
CA VAL A 217 -62.09 19.22 6.43
C VAL A 217 -62.57 20.42 7.26
N ASP A 218 -61.76 21.47 7.36
CA ASP A 218 -62.14 22.71 8.07
C ASP A 218 -63.34 23.40 7.42
N SER A 219 -63.42 23.40 6.09
CA SER A 219 -64.55 23.99 5.36
C SER A 219 -65.82 23.18 5.55
N GLN A 220 -65.75 21.85 5.49
CA GLN A 220 -66.87 20.96 5.74
C GLN A 220 -67.35 21.04 7.19
N ALA A 221 -66.43 21.10 8.15
CA ALA A 221 -66.77 21.30 9.56
C ALA A 221 -67.56 22.60 9.76
N LYS A 222 -67.11 23.70 9.14
CA LYS A 222 -67.84 24.99 9.17
C LYS A 222 -69.18 24.95 8.45
N GLU A 223 -69.28 24.27 7.30
CA GLU A 223 -70.52 24.15 6.53
C GLU A 223 -71.57 23.33 7.30
N VAL A 224 -71.17 22.21 7.89
CA VAL A 224 -71.99 21.38 8.77
C VAL A 224 -72.44 22.19 9.98
N GLU A 225 -71.51 22.89 10.65
CA GLU A 225 -71.83 23.75 11.80
C GLU A 225 -72.86 24.82 11.41
N LEU A 226 -72.72 25.45 10.23
CA LEU A 226 -73.66 26.45 9.74
C LEU A 226 -75.04 25.88 9.40
N GLN A 227 -75.10 24.71 8.75
CA GLN A 227 -76.35 24.04 8.40
C GLN A 227 -77.14 23.63 9.64
N TYR A 228 -76.47 23.03 10.63
CA TYR A 228 -77.14 22.55 11.84
C TYR A 228 -77.31 23.62 12.92
N LYS A 229 -76.67 24.80 12.80
CA LYS A 229 -76.83 25.90 13.76
C LYS A 229 -78.28 26.33 13.95
N GLY A 230 -79.03 26.48 12.85
CA GLY A 230 -80.45 26.84 12.91
C GLY A 230 -81.30 25.77 13.60
N GLU A 231 -81.05 24.49 13.30
CA GLU A 231 -81.74 23.37 13.95
C GLU A 231 -81.39 23.28 15.45
N ILE A 232 -80.11 23.47 15.80
CA ILE A 232 -79.64 23.50 17.19
C ILE A 232 -80.30 24.65 17.96
N GLU A 233 -80.36 25.85 17.38
CA GLU A 233 -81.02 27.02 17.98
C GLU A 233 -82.53 26.79 18.20
N ASP A 234 -83.20 26.15 17.24
CA ASP A 234 -84.62 25.81 17.36
C ASP A 234 -84.87 24.73 18.42
N VAL A 235 -84.00 23.70 18.52
CA VAL A 235 -84.08 22.66 19.55
C VAL A 235 -83.80 23.25 20.93
N LEU A 236 -82.78 24.12 21.07
CA LEU A 236 -82.48 24.81 22.32
C LEU A 236 -83.65 25.67 22.80
N ARG A 237 -84.29 26.39 21.88
CA ARG A 237 -85.49 27.19 22.19
C ARG A 237 -86.63 26.32 22.69
N LYS A 238 -86.92 25.22 21.98
CA LYS A 238 -87.95 24.25 22.40
C LYS A 238 -87.63 23.62 23.76
N ASN A 239 -86.37 23.26 24.02
CA ASN A 239 -85.96 22.71 25.30
C ASN A 239 -86.14 23.72 26.44
N MET A 240 -85.82 25.00 26.22
CA MET A 240 -86.10 26.06 27.20
C MET A 240 -87.60 26.23 27.47
N GLU A 241 -88.43 26.17 26.42
CA GLU A 241 -89.89 26.21 26.58
C GLU A 241 -90.41 25.01 27.37
N ILE A 242 -89.90 23.81 27.08
CA ILE A 242 -90.25 22.58 27.81
C ILE A 242 -89.79 22.65 29.26
N LEU A 243 -88.55 23.08 29.53
CA LEU A 243 -88.03 23.25 30.89
C LEU A 243 -88.90 24.19 31.71
N LYS A 244 -89.24 25.35 31.16
CA LYS A 244 -90.12 26.33 31.81
C LYS A 244 -91.51 25.75 32.08
N LYS A 245 -92.02 24.92 31.16
CA LYS A 245 -93.31 24.25 31.32
C LYS A 245 -93.25 23.14 32.35
N ASN A 246 -92.15 22.38 32.41
CA ASN A 246 -91.92 21.37 33.43
C ASN A 246 -91.80 21.98 34.82
N GLU A 247 -91.04 23.08 34.96
CA GLU A 247 -90.94 23.85 36.21
C GLU A 247 -92.33 24.33 36.67
N GLN A 248 -93.13 24.89 35.76
CA GLN A 248 -94.52 25.28 36.05
C GLN A 248 -95.40 24.09 36.47
N LEU A 249 -95.23 22.92 35.84
CA LEU A 249 -95.99 21.72 36.18
C LEU A 249 -95.54 21.13 37.53
N GLU A 250 -94.25 21.19 37.86
CA GLU A 250 -93.72 20.79 39.17
C GLU A 250 -94.24 21.71 40.28
N ASP A 251 -94.26 23.03 40.06
CA ASP A 251 -94.85 24.00 40.99
C ASP A 251 -96.35 23.73 41.21
N GLN A 252 -97.08 23.45 40.12
CA GLN A 252 -98.50 23.11 40.20
C GLN A 252 -98.75 21.79 40.95
N LEU A 253 -97.92 20.76 40.70
CA LEU A 253 -97.98 19.49 41.42
C LEU A 253 -97.70 19.69 42.90
N SER A 254 -96.66 20.45 43.26
CA SER A 254 -96.32 20.75 44.66
C SER A 254 -97.45 21.50 45.38
N TYR A 255 -98.09 22.46 44.70
CA TYR A 255 -99.26 23.16 45.22
C TYR A 255 -100.46 22.23 45.42
N MET A 256 -100.77 21.39 44.44
CA MET A 256 -101.85 20.41 44.54
C MET A 256 -101.59 19.34 45.62
N GLU A 257 -100.35 18.87 45.76
CA GLU A 257 -99.96 17.95 46.83
C GLU A 257 -100.16 18.57 48.20
N SER A 258 -99.74 19.83 48.39
CA SER A 258 -99.96 20.58 49.63
C SER A 258 -101.45 20.72 49.95
N LEU A 259 -102.26 21.08 48.96
CA LEU A 259 -103.71 21.23 49.11
C LEU A 259 -104.39 19.89 49.40
N LEU A 260 -103.93 18.80 48.79
CA LEU A 260 -104.44 17.45 49.01
C LEU A 260 -104.11 16.96 50.43
N VAL A 261 -102.90 17.23 50.93
CA VAL A 261 -102.51 16.94 52.31
C VAL A 261 -103.39 17.72 53.29
N GLU A 262 -103.59 19.01 53.03
CA GLU A 262 -104.44 19.87 53.86
C GLU A 262 -105.91 19.39 53.89
N THR A 263 -106.47 19.06 52.73
CA THR A 263 -107.84 18.53 52.64
C THR A 263 -107.98 17.14 53.26
N LYS A 264 -106.98 16.26 53.13
CA LYS A 264 -106.96 14.97 53.84
C LYS A 264 -106.89 15.14 55.36
N MET A 265 -106.10 16.10 55.86
CA MET A 265 -106.08 16.42 57.29
C MET A 265 -107.46 16.91 57.77
N LYS A 266 -108.06 17.89 57.09
CA LYS A 266 -109.40 18.42 57.44
C LYS A 266 -110.48 17.34 57.36
N TYR A 267 -110.41 16.46 56.36
CA TYR A 267 -111.33 15.33 56.23
C TYR A 267 -111.17 14.33 57.38
N ALA A 268 -109.93 13.99 57.75
CA ALA A 268 -109.66 13.10 58.88
C ALA A 268 -110.16 13.70 60.21
N GLU A 269 -109.96 15.00 60.44
CA GLU A 269 -110.51 15.71 61.62
C GLU A 269 -112.04 15.66 61.64
N SER A 270 -112.68 15.94 60.51
CA SER A 270 -114.14 15.89 60.39
C SER A 270 -114.70 14.47 60.54
N GLU A 271 -113.98 13.44 60.09
CA GLU A 271 -114.38 12.05 60.24
C GLU A 271 -114.28 11.58 61.71
N ILE A 272 -113.25 12.01 62.43
CA ILE A 272 -113.10 11.77 63.88
C ILE A 272 -114.25 12.43 64.66
N GLU A 273 -114.63 13.67 64.31
CA GLU A 273 -115.79 14.34 64.92
C GLU A 273 -117.11 13.61 64.61
N ARG A 274 -117.30 13.17 63.37
CA ARG A 274 -118.49 12.40 62.95
C ARG A 274 -118.59 11.10 63.72
N ASP A 275 -117.50 10.35 63.86
CA ASP A 275 -117.48 9.09 64.61
C ASP A 275 -117.74 9.31 66.12
N GLY A 276 -117.23 10.41 66.68
CA GLY A 276 -117.51 10.83 68.06
C GLY A 276 -118.98 11.18 68.29
N LEU A 277 -119.59 11.92 67.37
CA LEU A 277 -121.02 12.28 67.42
C LEU A 277 -121.93 11.07 67.19
N SER A 278 -121.55 10.16 66.28
CA SER A 278 -122.31 8.94 65.98
C SER A 278 -122.34 7.98 67.17
N ARG A 279 -121.27 7.89 67.96
CA ARG A 279 -121.26 7.12 69.23
C ARG A 279 -122.20 7.73 70.27
N LYS A 280 -122.19 9.05 70.46
CA LYS A 280 -123.13 9.74 71.37
C LYS A 280 -124.60 9.56 70.97
N LEU A 281 -124.89 9.50 69.68
CA LEU A 281 -126.25 9.30 69.15
C LEU A 281 -126.73 7.84 69.31
N SER A 282 -125.82 6.87 69.21
CA SER A 282 -126.08 5.46 69.52
C SER A 282 -126.43 5.24 70.99
N ASP A 283 -125.71 5.89 71.91
CA ASP A 283 -125.94 5.73 73.35
C ASP A 283 -127.25 6.39 73.81
N MET A 284 -127.65 7.53 73.23
CA MET A 284 -128.96 8.15 73.50
C MET A 284 -130.13 7.34 72.93
N ARG A 285 -129.96 6.63 71.81
CA ARG A 285 -130.99 5.74 71.26
C ARG A 285 -131.28 4.53 72.16
N LYS A 286 -130.28 4.01 72.88
CA LYS A 286 -130.46 2.88 73.81
C LYS A 286 -131.16 3.24 75.12
N ALA A 287 -131.19 4.51 75.52
CA ALA A 287 -131.75 4.95 76.80
C ALA A 287 -133.26 5.27 76.77
N LEU A 288 -133.91 5.31 75.60
CA LEU A 288 -135.29 5.85 75.43
C LEU A 288 -136.36 4.86 74.91
N GLY A 289 -136.10 3.55 74.86
CA GLY A 289 -137.16 2.53 74.76
C GLY A 289 -138.20 2.70 73.64
N VAL A 290 -137.78 2.61 72.38
CA VAL A 290 -138.62 2.15 71.24
C VAL A 290 -137.71 1.39 70.27
N ALA A 291 -138.09 0.14 69.98
CA ALA A 291 -137.55 -0.82 68.99
C ALA A 291 -136.03 -0.82 68.72
#